data_AF-A0A1R4JPQ1-F1
#
_entry.id   AF-A0A1R4JPQ1-F1
#
_cell.length_a   1.000
_cell.length_b   1.000
_cell.length_c   1.000
_cell.angle_alpha   90.00
_cell.angle_beta   90.00
_cell.angle_gamma   90.00
#
_symmetry.space_group_name_H-M   'P 1'
#
loop_
_entity.id
_entity.type
_entity.pdbx_description
1 polymer ?
#
loop_
_entity_poly.entity_id
_entity_poly.type
_entity_poly.pdbx_seq_one_letter_code
_entity_poly.pdbx_strand_id
1 'polypeptide(L)' 'MRVEVTVAPSGIREITVEADNYEAAKELAEAQIPDGWRPLQWMVERD' A
#
# COMPACT_ATOMS: atom_id res chain seq x y z
N MET A 1 -17.76 -11.91 33.92
CA MET A 1 -17.97 -10.92 32.84
C MET A 1 -16.65 -10.72 32.12
N ARG A 2 -16.58 -10.91 30.81
CA ARG A 2 -15.42 -10.50 30.01
C ARG A 2 -15.81 -10.52 28.54
N VAL A 3 -15.63 -9.40 27.87
CA VAL A 3 -15.64 -9.30 26.42
C VAL A 3 -14.18 -9.22 26.00
N GLU A 4 -13.77 -10.10 25.10
CA GLU A 4 -12.43 -10.05 24.49
C GLU A 4 -12.57 -9.61 23.05
N VAL A 5 -11.88 -8.53 22.73
CA VAL A 5 -11.76 -7.99 21.38
C VAL A 5 -10.27 -7.96 21.04
N THR A 6 -9.93 -8.53 19.89
CA THR A 6 -8.60 -8.43 19.29
C THR A 6 -8.67 -7.40 18.17
N VAL A 7 -7.96 -6.29 18.34
CA VAL A 7 -7.76 -5.26 17.31
C VAL A 7 -6.30 -5.30 16.86
N ALA A 8 -6.07 -5.36 15.55
CA ALA A 8 -4.77 -5.12 14.94
C ALA A 8 -4.80 -3.73 14.27
N PRO A 9 -3.82 -2.84 14.53
CA PRO A 9 -3.79 -1.52 13.89
C PRO A 9 -3.20 -1.49 12.47
N SER A 10 -2.70 -2.61 11.94
CA SER A 10 -1.87 -2.57 10.73
C SER A 10 -2.23 -3.70 9.74
N GLY A 11 -3.28 -3.50 8.97
CA GLY A 11 -3.42 -4.23 7.71
C GLY A 11 -2.38 -3.71 6.71
N ILE A 12 -1.76 -4.60 5.95
CA ILE A 12 -1.05 -4.19 4.73
C ILE A 12 -2.13 -3.75 3.73
N ARG A 13 -1.94 -2.57 3.13
CA ARG A 13 -2.78 -2.09 2.03
C ARG A 13 -1.99 -2.19 0.75
N GLU A 14 -2.56 -2.87 -0.24
CA GLU A 14 -2.01 -2.93 -1.59
C GLU A 14 -2.54 -1.74 -2.41
N ILE A 15 -1.64 -1.11 -3.16
CA ILE A 15 -1.95 -0.04 -4.11
C ILE A 15 -1.55 -0.56 -5.49
N THR A 16 -2.51 -0.71 -6.39
CA THR A 16 -2.30 -1.12 -7.78
C THR A 16 -2.51 0.07 -8.69
N VAL A 17 -1.53 0.33 -9.57
CA VAL A 17 -1.56 1.43 -10.54
C VAL A 17 -1.01 0.94 -11.87
N GLU A 18 -1.52 1.52 -12.95
CA GLU A 18 -1.05 1.27 -14.31
C GLU A 18 -0.50 2.58 -14.89
N ALA A 19 0.67 2.50 -15.53
CA ALA A 19 1.29 3.62 -16.22
C ALA A 19 2.25 3.13 -17.31
N ASP A 20 2.63 4.03 -18.22
CA ASP A 20 3.48 3.71 -19.37
C ASP A 20 4.91 3.30 -18.99
N ASN A 21 5.36 3.65 -17.79
CA ASN A 21 6.68 3.28 -17.27
C ASN A 21 6.70 3.24 -15.74
N TYR A 22 7.76 2.65 -15.19
CA TYR A 22 7.93 2.47 -13.75
C TYR A 22 7.97 3.79 -12.96
N GLU A 23 8.58 4.84 -13.49
CA GLU A 23 8.72 6.11 -12.79
C GLU A 23 7.35 6.78 -12.61
N ALA A 24 6.54 6.81 -13.67
CA ALA A 24 5.17 7.29 -13.63
C ALA A 24 4.28 6.43 -12.72
N ALA A 25 4.40 5.10 -12.77
CA ALA A 25 3.67 4.20 -11.88
C ALA A 25 4.02 4.46 -10.41
N LYS A 26 5.30 4.63 -10.11
CA LYS A 26 5.78 4.89 -8.75
C LYS A 26 5.24 6.22 -8.21
N GLU A 27 5.28 7.28 -9.00
CA GLU A 27 4.72 8.60 -8.61
C GLU A 27 3.22 8.51 -8.30
N LEU A 28 2.45 7.84 -9.16
CA LEU A 28 1.01 7.62 -8.96
C LEU A 28 0.69 6.79 -7.71
N ALA A 29 1.54 5.81 -7.39
CA ALA A 29 1.38 4.99 -6.19
C ALA A 29 1.74 5.79 -4.93
N GLU A 30 2.83 6.56 -4.93
CA GLU A 30 3.25 7.39 -3.80
C GLU A 30 2.21 8.45 -3.45
N ALA A 31 1.55 9.05 -4.45
CA ALA A 31 0.46 10.00 -4.24
C ALA A 31 -0.78 9.41 -3.52
N GLN A 32 -0.93 8.08 -3.52
CA GLN A 32 -2.04 7.38 -2.86
C GLN A 32 -1.68 6.85 -1.47
N ILE A 33 -0.42 6.97 -1.03
CA ILE A 33 0.02 6.54 0.29
C ILE A 33 -0.55 7.52 1.34
N PRO A 34 -1.33 7.05 2.33
CA PRO A 34 -1.86 7.92 3.38
C PRO A 34 -0.75 8.53 4.24
N ASP A 35 -1.00 9.71 4.80
CA ASP A 35 -0.05 10.39 5.68
C ASP A 35 0.39 9.51 6.85
N GLY A 36 1.70 9.47 7.10
CA GLY A 36 2.30 8.67 8.17
C GLY A 36 2.51 7.18 7.82
N TRP A 37 2.08 6.73 6.64
CA TRP A 37 2.36 5.38 6.14
C TRP A 37 3.70 5.33 5.42
N ARG A 38 4.29 4.14 5.33
CA ARG A 38 5.53 3.91 4.59
C ARG A 38 5.38 2.69 3.68
N PRO A 39 5.90 2.74 2.45
CA PRO A 39 5.92 1.58 1.57
C PRO A 39 6.85 0.50 2.15
N LEU A 40 6.41 -0.76 2.12
CA LEU A 40 7.20 -1.91 2.55
C LEU A 40 7.87 -2.63 1.37
N GLN A 41 7.20 -2.69 0.22
CA GLN A 41 7.66 -3.39 -0.98
C GLN A 41 7.07 -2.74 -2.23
N TRP A 42 7.83 -2.78 -3.33
CA TRP A 42 7.36 -2.47 -4.68
C TRP A 42 7.36 -3.75 -5.50
N MET A 43 6.23 -4.11 -6.08
CA MET A 43 6.10 -5.24 -7.01
C MET A 43 5.79 -4.68 -8.39
N VAL A 44 6.56 -5.09 -9.39
CA VAL A 44 6.36 -4.70 -10.78
C VAL A 44 6.00 -5.96 -11.55
N GLU A 45 4.77 -6.04 -12.04
CA GLU A 45 4.41 -7.09 -12.99
C GLU A 45 5.11 -6.80 -14.31
N ARG A 46 5.83 -7.79 -14.80
CA ARG A 46 6.46 -7.79 -16.13
C ARG A 46 5.90 -9.00 -16.85
N ASP A 47 5.24 -8.77 -17.98
CA ASP A 47 4.87 -9.82 -18.92
C ASP A 47 6.12 -10.52 -19.51
#